data_AF-A0A434TD38-F1
#
_entry.id   AF-A0A434TD38-F1
#
_cell.length_a   1.000
_cell.length_b   1.000
_cell.length_c   1.000
_cell.angle_alpha   90.00
_cell.angle_beta   90.00
_cell.angle_gamma   90.00
#
_symmetry.space_group_name_H-M   'P 1'
#
loop_
_entity.id
_entity.type
_entity.pdbx_description
1 polymer ?
#
loop_
_entity_poly.entity_id
_entity_poly.type
_entity_poly.pdbx_seq_one_letter_code
_entity_poly.pdbx_strand_id
1 'polypeptide(L)'
;IKNHYEGTGGNVEVVLVVHGPALAAFKAKSASGATSSRFAGLVQQGLVPQACGNTMHGMDIALTDLLAGFQVAERGGVVKLAELQRQGYVYLRP
;
A
#
# COMPACT_ATOMS: atom_id res chain seq x y z
N ILE A 1 2.53 -0.24 -10.81
CA ILE A 1 1.60 -1.31 -10.36
C ILE A 1 0.73 -1.80 -11.50
N LYS A 2 -0.26 -1.03 -12.01
CA LYS A 2 -1.11 -1.44 -13.15
C LYS A 2 -0.33 -2.10 -14.30
N ASN A 3 0.69 -1.40 -14.82
CA ASN A 3 1.52 -1.92 -15.92
C ASN A 3 2.25 -3.22 -15.56
N HIS A 4 2.55 -3.46 -14.27
CA HIS A 4 3.19 -4.70 -13.84
C HIS A 4 2.22 -5.87 -13.89
N TYR A 5 0.98 -5.69 -13.40
CA TYR A 5 -0.08 -6.68 -13.56
C TYR A 5 -0.38 -6.99 -15.03
N GLU A 6 -0.46 -5.96 -15.88
CA GLU A 6 -0.67 -6.15 -17.32
C GLU A 6 0.50 -6.92 -17.97
N GLY A 7 1.75 -6.58 -17.62
CA GLY A 7 2.93 -7.25 -18.14
C GLY A 7 3.12 -8.70 -17.69
N THR A 8 2.58 -9.08 -16.52
CA THR A 8 2.65 -10.47 -16.00
C THR A 8 1.38 -11.29 -16.29
N GLY A 9 0.41 -10.72 -17.01
CA GLY A 9 -0.89 -11.37 -17.23
C GLY A 9 -1.69 -11.60 -15.96
N GLY A 10 -1.49 -10.77 -14.93
CA GLY A 10 -2.16 -10.89 -13.62
C GLY A 10 -1.55 -11.93 -12.67
N ASN A 11 -0.56 -12.71 -13.12
CA ASN A 11 0.08 -13.76 -12.33
C ASN A 11 1.21 -13.22 -11.45
N VAL A 12 0.90 -12.23 -10.60
CA VAL A 12 1.88 -11.65 -9.69
C VAL A 12 1.25 -11.22 -8.38
N GLU A 13 1.96 -11.46 -7.28
CA GLU A 13 1.59 -10.91 -5.98
C GLU A 13 2.29 -9.56 -5.79
N VAL A 14 1.51 -8.53 -5.43
CA VAL A 14 2.05 -7.19 -5.17
C VAL A 14 1.64 -6.74 -3.78
N VAL A 15 2.63 -6.44 -2.96
CA VAL A 15 2.43 -5.81 -1.64
C VAL A 15 2.90 -4.36 -1.73
N LEU A 16 1.98 -3.41 -1.56
CA LEU A 16 2.31 -1.99 -1.53
C LEU A 16 2.51 -1.55 -0.08
N VAL A 17 3.75 -1.34 0.33
CA VAL A 17 4.05 -0.78 1.65
C VAL A 17 4.20 0.74 1.56
N VAL A 18 3.35 1.47 2.26
CA VAL A 18 3.36 2.93 2.28
C VAL A 18 3.82 3.43 3.65
N HIS A 19 4.86 4.25 3.66
CA HIS A 19 5.42 4.87 4.87
C HIS A 19 5.82 6.33 4.59
N GLY A 20 5.96 7.12 5.65
CA GLY A 20 6.28 8.53 5.56
C GLY A 20 5.15 9.39 4.97
N PRO A 21 5.46 10.61 4.50
CA PRO A 21 4.46 11.58 4.04
C PRO A 21 3.52 11.07 2.93
N ALA A 22 3.98 10.09 2.13
CA ALA A 22 3.18 9.49 1.06
C ALA A 22 1.87 8.86 1.57
N LEU A 23 1.80 8.44 2.83
CA LEU A 23 0.58 7.85 3.40
C LEU A 23 -0.61 8.83 3.38
N ALA A 24 -0.36 10.13 3.50
CA ALA A 24 -1.42 11.15 3.47
C ALA A 24 -2.20 11.17 2.16
N ALA A 25 -1.58 10.80 1.03
CA ALA A 25 -2.23 10.74 -0.28
C ALA A 25 -3.32 9.65 -0.35
N PHE A 26 -3.31 8.70 0.58
CA PHE A 26 -4.28 7.62 0.67
C PHE A 26 -5.39 7.88 1.70
N LYS A 27 -5.46 9.09 2.29
CA LYS A 27 -6.59 9.46 3.13
C LYS A 27 -7.86 9.56 2.28
N ALA A 28 -8.91 8.84 2.67
CA ALA A 28 -10.16 8.75 1.92
C ALA A 28 -10.81 10.13 1.69
N LYS A 29 -10.69 11.05 2.65
CA LYS A 29 -11.22 12.42 2.56
C LYS A 29 -10.45 13.31 1.58
N SER A 30 -9.21 12.97 1.25
CA SER A 30 -8.30 13.81 0.44
C SER A 30 -8.01 13.23 -0.94
N ALA A 31 -8.24 11.93 -1.13
CA ALA A 31 -8.05 11.26 -2.41
C ALA A 31 -9.12 11.70 -3.42
N SER A 32 -8.70 12.05 -4.64
CA SER A 32 -9.64 12.33 -5.73
C SER A 32 -10.42 11.06 -6.11
N GLY A 33 -11.62 11.22 -6.68
CA GLY A 33 -12.43 10.08 -7.12
C GLY A 33 -11.67 9.14 -8.07
N ALA A 34 -10.88 9.69 -9.00
CA ALA A 34 -10.05 8.91 -9.90
C ALA A 34 -8.96 8.10 -9.17
N THR A 35 -8.29 8.68 -8.17
CA THR A 35 -7.30 7.98 -7.35
C THR A 35 -7.94 6.87 -6.53
N SER A 36 -9.08 7.15 -5.89
CA SER A 36 -9.83 6.18 -5.09
C SER A 36 -10.32 4.99 -5.92
N SER A 37 -10.91 5.25 -7.10
CA SER A 37 -11.36 4.19 -8.02
C SER A 37 -10.19 3.36 -8.55
N ARG A 38 -9.06 4.01 -8.90
CA ARG A 38 -7.87 3.29 -9.37
C ARG A 38 -7.29 2.40 -8.27
N PHE A 39 -7.20 2.89 -7.04
CA PHE A 39 -6.71 2.11 -5.91
C PHE A 39 -7.63 0.91 -5.61
N ALA A 40 -8.95 1.14 -5.54
CA ALA A 40 -9.93 0.09 -5.33
C ALA A 40 -9.83 -1.01 -6.40
N GLY A 41 -9.69 -0.63 -7.68
CA GLY A 41 -9.51 -1.60 -8.77
C GLY A 41 -8.23 -2.43 -8.61
N LEU A 42 -7.13 -1.84 -8.14
CA LEU A 42 -5.90 -2.58 -7.88
C LEU A 42 -6.06 -3.55 -6.69
N VAL A 43 -6.75 -3.15 -5.62
CA VAL A 43 -7.05 -4.04 -4.49
C VAL A 43 -7.90 -5.22 -4.94
N GLN A 44 -8.89 -5.00 -5.80
CA GLN A 44 -9.69 -6.07 -6.41
C GLN A 44 -8.87 -7.02 -7.28
N GLN A 45 -7.78 -6.53 -7.87
CA GLN A 45 -6.82 -7.33 -8.65
C GLN A 45 -5.79 -8.06 -7.77
N GLY A 46 -5.90 -7.99 -6.44
CA GLY A 46 -5.03 -8.69 -5.50
C GLY A 46 -3.87 -7.85 -4.97
N LEU A 47 -3.88 -6.52 -5.13
CA LEU A 47 -2.92 -5.65 -4.44
C LEU A 47 -3.15 -5.74 -2.93
N VAL A 48 -2.09 -5.96 -2.17
CA VAL A 48 -2.12 -5.97 -0.69
C VAL A 48 -1.46 -4.70 -0.15
N PRO A 49 -2.22 -3.65 0.17
CA PRO A 49 -1.66 -2.41 0.71
C PRO A 49 -1.40 -2.51 2.23
N GLN A 50 -0.24 -2.02 2.65
CA GLN A 50 0.25 -2.04 4.02
C GLN A 50 0.61 -0.61 4.45
N ALA A 51 -0.01 -0.10 5.50
CA ALA A 51 0.28 1.21 6.07
C ALA A 51 1.26 1.06 7.23
N CYS A 52 2.34 1.85 7.21
CA CYS A 52 3.33 1.84 8.28
C CYS A 52 2.73 2.34 9.61
N GLY A 53 2.71 1.48 10.64
CA GLY A 53 2.18 1.83 11.96
C GLY A 53 2.86 3.04 12.60
N ASN A 54 4.20 3.13 12.50
CA ASN A 54 4.94 4.31 13.00
C ASN A 54 4.55 5.61 12.29
N THR A 55 4.28 5.54 10.98
CA THR A 55 3.84 6.70 10.20
C THR A 55 2.41 7.09 10.56
N MET A 56 1.52 6.10 10.69
CA MET A 56 0.15 6.33 11.15
C MET A 56 0.13 7.02 12.51
N HIS A 57 0.89 6.51 13.47
CA HIS A 57 1.02 7.12 14.79
C HIS A 57 1.61 8.54 14.73
N GLY A 58 2.72 8.73 14.00
CA GLY A 58 3.39 10.04 13.91
C GLY A 58 2.61 11.11 13.13
N MET A 59 1.61 10.72 12.34
CA MET A 59 0.79 11.63 11.53
C MET A 59 -0.67 11.70 12.00
N ASP A 60 -1.01 11.03 13.11
CA ASP A 60 -2.38 10.91 13.62
C ASP A 60 -3.37 10.45 12.53
N ILE A 61 -3.05 9.34 11.88
CA ILE A 61 -3.88 8.71 10.85
C ILE A 61 -4.39 7.37 11.38
N ALA A 62 -5.70 7.23 11.53
CA ALA A 62 -6.32 5.94 11.82
C ALA A 62 -6.42 5.09 10.55
N LEU A 63 -6.50 3.76 10.70
CA LEU A 63 -6.72 2.87 9.54
C LEU A 63 -8.00 3.23 8.78
N THR A 64 -9.04 3.63 9.52
CA THR A 64 -10.34 4.05 8.98
C THR A 64 -10.29 5.37 8.21
N ASP A 65 -9.21 6.15 8.34
CA ASP A 65 -9.01 7.36 7.54
C ASP A 65 -8.47 7.05 6.14
N LEU A 66 -7.94 5.85 5.93
CA LEU A 66 -7.34 5.43 4.66
C LEU A 66 -8.37 4.82 3.71
N LEU A 67 -8.03 4.77 2.42
CA LEU A 67 -8.81 4.01 1.44
C LEU A 67 -8.96 2.55 1.87
N ALA A 68 -10.12 1.95 1.56
CA ALA A 68 -10.42 0.58 1.96
C ALA A 68 -9.42 -0.43 1.37
N GLY A 69 -9.02 -1.42 2.17
CA GLY A 69 -8.09 -2.50 1.79
C GLY A 69 -6.73 -2.44 2.48
N PHE A 70 -6.37 -1.31 3.09
CA PHE A 70 -5.14 -1.21 3.89
C PHE A 70 -5.18 -2.18 5.09
N GLN A 71 -4.02 -2.77 5.35
CA GLN A 71 -3.69 -3.43 6.61
C GLN A 71 -2.57 -2.64 7.29
N VAL A 72 -2.39 -2.82 8.60
CA VAL A 72 -1.34 -2.12 9.35
C VAL A 72 -0.08 -2.98 9.41
N ALA A 73 1.04 -2.39 8.97
CA ALA A 73 2.37 -2.90 9.26
C ALA A 73 2.79 -2.41 10.65
N GLU A 74 2.33 -3.12 11.69
CA GLU A 74 2.44 -2.73 13.10
C GLU A 74 3.87 -2.40 13.54
N ARG A 75 4.85 -3.20 13.08
CA ARG A 75 6.28 -3.02 13.41
C ARG A 75 6.97 -1.93 12.58
N GLY A 76 6.22 -1.26 11.70
CA GLY A 76 6.70 -0.24 10.76
C GLY A 76 6.89 -0.76 9.33
N GLY A 77 6.76 0.14 8.36
CA GLY A 77 6.81 -0.17 6.93
C GLY A 77 8.17 -0.70 6.48
N VAL A 78 9.27 -0.15 7.00
CA VAL A 78 10.63 -0.62 6.65
C VAL A 78 10.87 -2.05 7.15
N VAL A 79 10.36 -2.39 8.34
CA VAL A 79 10.42 -3.77 8.87
C VAL A 79 9.62 -4.71 7.96
N LYS A 80 8.40 -4.33 7.56
CA LYS A 80 7.57 -5.12 6.64
C LYS A 80 8.26 -5.35 5.29
N LEU A 81 8.93 -4.33 4.73
CA LEU A 81 9.72 -4.46 3.50
C LEU A 81 10.86 -5.45 3.64
N ALA A 82 11.57 -5.46 4.77
CA ALA A 82 12.65 -6.42 5.02
C ALA A 82 12.11 -7.86 5.19
N GLU A 83 10.96 -8.03 5.86
CA GLU A 83 10.29 -9.33 6.00
C GLU A 83 9.86 -9.90 4.65
N LEU A 84 9.26 -9.07 3.78
CA LEU A 84 8.87 -9.46 2.42
C LEU A 84 10.08 -9.84 1.57
N GLN A 85 11.15 -9.03 1.59
CA GLN A 85 12.37 -9.37 0.85
C GLN A 85 12.98 -10.69 1.30
N ARG A 86 12.96 -10.99 2.61
CA ARG A 86 13.43 -12.29 3.14
C ARG A 86 12.55 -13.46 2.67
N GLN A 87 11.27 -13.22 2.37
CA GLN A 87 10.36 -14.20 1.79
C GLN A 87 10.56 -14.37 0.26
N GLY A 88 11.49 -13.62 -0.35
CA GLY A 88 11.80 -13.71 -1.78
C GLY A 88 11.13 -12.64 -2.64
N TYR A 89 10.45 -11.65 -2.05
CA TYR A 89 9.85 -10.57 -2.83
C TYR A 89 10.93 -9.65 -3.38
N VAL A 90 10.75 -9.24 -4.64
CA VAL A 90 11.56 -8.18 -5.25
C VAL A 90 11.09 -6.82 -4.74
N TYR A 91 12.04 -6.01 -4.26
CA TYR A 91 11.75 -4.66 -3.80
C TYR A 91 11.87 -3.64 -4.94
N LEU A 92 10.82 -2.83 -5.12
CA LEU A 92 10.79 -1.72 -6.07
C LEU A 92 10.38 -0.44 -5.33
N ARG A 93 11.13 0.65 -5.55
CA ARG A 93 10.85 1.98 -5.00
C ARG A 93 10.73 3.02 -6.13
N PRO A 94 9.50 3.33 -6.58
CA PRO A 94 9.25 4.38 -7.57
C PRO A 94 9.55 5.79 -7.06
#